data_AF-A0ABD0RQP4-F1
#
_entry.id   AF-A0ABD0RQP4-F1
#
_cell.length_a   1.000
_cell.length_b   1.000
_cell.length_c   1.000
_cell.angle_alpha   90.00
_cell.angle_beta   90.00
_cell.angle_gamma   90.00
#
_symmetry.space_group_name_H-M   'P 1'
#
loop_
_entity.id
_entity.type
_entity.pdbx_description
1 polymer ?
#
loop_
_entity_poly.entity_id
_entity_poly.type
_entity_poly.pdbx_seq_one_letter_code
_entity_poly.pdbx_strand_id
1 'polypeptide(L)' 'AENLAAHQKSTPNRQHKSPVPLSQFPLKDGLTDTAKLASKFEEGQDVLARWSDGLFYLGTISK' A
#
# COMPACT_ATOMS: atom_id res chain seq x y z
N ALA A 1 47.35 1.72 12.86
CA ALA A 1 46.17 2.47 13.29
C ALA A 1 46.08 3.69 12.41
N GLU A 2 45.16 3.76 11.42
CA GLU A 2 44.80 5.02 10.77
C GLU A 2 43.66 4.87 9.74
N ASN A 3 42.63 5.69 9.97
CA ASN A 3 41.65 6.29 9.06
C ASN A 3 40.68 5.41 8.25
N LEU A 4 39.38 5.63 8.44
CA LEU A 4 38.52 6.35 7.46
C LEU A 4 37.22 6.79 8.16
N ALA A 5 36.84 8.04 7.90
CA ALA A 5 35.82 8.81 8.61
C ALA A 5 34.43 8.14 8.68
N ALA A 6 33.87 8.11 9.89
CA ALA A 6 32.47 7.79 10.13
C ALA A 6 31.59 8.82 9.40
N HIS A 7 30.96 8.40 8.31
CA HIS A 7 29.99 9.21 7.58
C HIS A 7 28.82 9.52 8.53
N GLN A 8 28.79 10.77 9.00
CA GLN A 8 27.73 11.27 9.86
C GLN A 8 26.42 11.27 9.08
N LYS A 9 25.49 10.38 9.45
CA LYS A 9 24.12 10.41 8.96
C LYS A 9 23.39 11.54 9.65
N SER A 10 23.44 12.73 9.04
CA SER A 10 22.45 13.77 9.26
C SER A 10 21.13 13.32 8.64
N THR A 11 20.22 12.81 9.46
CA THR A 11 18.82 12.62 9.05
C THR A 11 18.10 13.97 9.20
N PRO A 12 17.63 14.59 8.11
CA PRO A 12 16.74 15.74 8.26
C PRO A 12 15.42 15.26 8.85
N ASN A 13 15.07 15.88 9.97
CA ASN A 13 13.82 15.83 10.69
C ASN A 13 12.60 15.89 9.72
N ARG A 14 12.10 14.73 9.27
CA ARG A 14 10.81 14.62 8.60
C ARG A 14 9.79 14.34 9.69
N GLN A 15 9.12 15.41 10.11
CA GLN A 15 7.99 15.42 11.02
C GLN A 15 7.10 14.19 10.78
N HIS A 16 7.08 13.27 11.74
CA HIS A 16 6.11 12.18 11.79
C HIS A 16 4.72 12.79 12.02
N LYS A 17 4.01 13.08 10.93
CA LYS A 17 2.57 13.36 10.98
C LYS A 17 1.90 12.13 11.60
N SER A 18 1.16 12.34 12.69
CA SER A 18 0.59 11.25 13.49
C SER A 18 -0.14 10.22 12.62
N PRO A 19 -0.15 8.93 13.00
CA PRO A 19 -1.04 7.98 12.36
C PRO A 19 -2.46 8.49 12.53
N VAL A 20 -3.17 8.71 11.42
CA VAL A 20 -4.63 8.90 11.47
C VAL A 20 -5.18 7.62 12.10
N PRO A 21 -5.96 7.68 13.20
CA PRO A 21 -6.62 6.48 13.68
C PRO A 21 -7.51 6.00 12.55
N LEU A 22 -7.21 4.81 12.01
CA LEU A 22 -8.06 4.12 11.06
C LEU A 22 -9.36 3.84 11.81
N SER A 23 -10.32 4.77 11.74
CA SER A 23 -11.67 4.55 12.22
C SER A 23 -12.13 3.26 11.59
N GLN A 24 -12.40 2.27 12.43
CA GLN A 24 -12.82 0.93 12.06
C GLN A 24 -13.93 1.05 11.03
N PHE A 25 -13.58 0.84 9.76
CA PHE A 25 -14.58 0.68 8.73
C PHE A 25 -15.40 -0.55 9.15
N PRO A 26 -16.73 -0.44 9.26
CA PRO A 26 -17.54 -1.60 9.56
C PRO A 26 -17.20 -2.64 8.49
N LEU A 27 -16.67 -3.77 8.93
CA LEU A 27 -16.38 -4.94 8.12
C LEU A 27 -17.74 -5.49 7.68
N LYS A 28 -18.40 -4.80 6.75
CA LYS A 28 -19.53 -5.33 6.02
C LYS A 28 -18.91 -6.36 5.10
N ASP A 29 -19.25 -7.62 5.36
CA ASP A 29 -18.78 -8.78 4.60
C ASP A 29 -18.75 -8.45 3.11
N GLY A 30 -17.53 -8.30 2.59
CA GLY A 30 -17.21 -7.68 1.31
C GLY A 30 -17.54 -8.55 0.10
N LEU A 31 -18.71 -9.20 0.10
CA LEU A 31 -19.19 -10.06 -0.97
C LEU A 31 -20.29 -9.41 -1.80
N THR A 32 -21.05 -8.45 -1.26
CA THR A 32 -22.21 -7.87 -1.95
C THR A 32 -21.86 -6.74 -2.92
N ASP A 33 -20.67 -6.15 -2.81
CA ASP A 33 -20.27 -4.98 -3.62
C ASP A 33 -19.24 -5.29 -4.70
N THR A 34 -18.76 -6.54 -4.86
CA THR A 34 -17.72 -6.87 -5.85
C THR A 34 -18.14 -6.48 -7.28
N ALA A 35 -19.40 -6.73 -7.65
CA ALA A 35 -19.94 -6.34 -8.95
C ALA A 35 -20.06 -4.80 -9.12
N LYS A 36 -20.40 -4.08 -8.05
CA LYS A 36 -20.50 -2.61 -8.05
C LYS A 36 -19.12 -1.94 -8.02
N LEU A 37 -18.12 -2.61 -7.48
CA LEU A 37 -16.73 -2.16 -7.43
C LEU A 37 -15.97 -2.52 -8.72
N ALA A 38 -16.35 -3.59 -9.42
CA ALA A 38 -15.74 -3.98 -10.68
C ALA A 38 -15.85 -2.89 -11.77
N SER A 39 -16.94 -2.10 -11.76
CA SER A 39 -17.10 -0.97 -12.69
C SER A 39 -16.21 0.23 -12.36
N LYS A 40 -15.40 0.18 -11.30
CA LYS A 40 -14.52 1.29 -10.88
C LYS A 40 -13.12 1.20 -11.44
N PHE A 41 -12.82 0.13 -12.18
CA PHE A 41 -11.49 -0.15 -12.68
C PHE A 41 -11.49 -0.21 -14.20
N GLU A 42 -10.41 0.28 -14.79
CA GLU A 42 -10.23 0.35 -16.25
C GLU A 42 -9.03 -0.51 -16.69
N GLU A 43 -9.03 -0.94 -17.96
CA GLU A 43 -7.88 -1.63 -18.56
C GLU A 43 -6.66 -0.69 -18.56
N GLY A 44 -5.50 -1.21 -18.20
CA GLY A 44 -4.29 -0.41 -18.03
C GLY A 44 -4.12 0.23 -16.64
N GLN A 45 -5.10 0.10 -15.74
CA GLN A 45 -4.97 0.60 -14.36
C GLN A 45 -4.14 -0.35 -13.50
N ASP A 46 -3.20 0.21 -12.74
CA ASP A 46 -2.44 -0.54 -11.75
C ASP A 46 -3.27 -0.79 -10.47
N VAL A 47 -3.29 -2.04 -10.04
CA VAL A 47 -4.05 -2.52 -8.88
C VAL A 47 -3.23 -3.51 -8.04
N LEU A 48 -3.70 -3.75 -6.82
CA LEU A 48 -3.13 -4.76 -5.92
C LEU A 48 -4.03 -5.99 -5.88
N ALA A 49 -3.57 -7.12 -6.44
CA ALA A 49 -4.26 -8.39 -6.46
C ALA A 49 -3.85 -9.27 -5.28
N ARG A 50 -4.82 -9.92 -4.60
CA ARG A 50 -4.53 -10.86 -3.50
C ARG A 50 -4.31 -12.27 -4.05
N TRP A 51 -3.16 -12.87 -3.75
CA TRP A 51 -2.81 -14.23 -4.19
C TRP A 51 -3.11 -15.27 -3.10
N SER A 52 -2.90 -16.55 -3.41
CA SER A 52 -3.19 -17.68 -2.53
C SER A 52 -2.36 -17.71 -1.23
N ASP A 53 -1.22 -17.05 -1.23
CA ASP A 53 -0.40 -16.79 -0.05
C ASP A 53 -0.94 -15.68 0.87
N GLY A 54 -2.01 -15.00 0.44
CA GLY A 54 -2.64 -13.90 1.17
C GLY A 54 -1.93 -12.55 1.00
N LEU A 55 -0.86 -12.48 0.22
CA LEU A 55 -0.15 -11.23 -0.08
C LEU A 55 -0.78 -10.51 -1.26
N PHE A 56 -0.50 -9.20 -1.33
CA PHE A 56 -0.94 -8.34 -2.42
C PHE A 56 0.19 -8.09 -3.41
N TYR A 57 -0.13 -8.19 -4.70
CA TYR A 57 0.79 -8.06 -5.80
C TYR A 57 0.33 -6.95 -6.74
N LEU A 58 1.25 -6.06 -7.09
CA LEU A 58 1.00 -5.03 -8.09
C LEU A 58 0.82 -5.69 -9.46
N GLY A 59 -0.26 -5.35 -10.14
CA GLY A 59 -0.51 -5.79 -11.51
C GLY A 59 -1.35 -4.77 -12.25
N THR A 60 -1.27 -4.80 -13.57
CA THR A 60 -2.06 -3.94 -14.45
C THR A 60 -3.26 -4.72 -14.96
N ILE A 61 -4.45 -4.13 -14.90
CA ILE A 61 -5.67 -4.76 -15.40
C ILE A 61 -5.56 -4.95 -16.90
N SER A 62 -5.78 -6.19 -17.34
CA SER A 62 -5.85 -6.62 -18.74
C SER A 62 -7.03 -7.57 -18.93
N LYS A 63 -7.54 -7.68 -20.16
CA LYS A 63 -8.71 -8.51 -20.51
C LYS A 63 -8.31 -9.90 -21.02
#